data_AF-A0A3E0PQN9-F1
#
_entry.id   AF-A0A3E0PQN9-F1
#
_cell.length_a   1.000
_cell.length_b   1.000
_cell.length_c   1.000
_cell.angle_alpha   90.00
_cell.angle_beta   90.00
_cell.angle_gamma   90.00
#
_symmetry.space_group_name_H-M   'P 1'
#
loop_
_entity.id
_entity.type
_entity.pdbx_description
1 polymer ?
#
loop_
_entity_poly.entity_id
_entity_poly.type
_entity_poly.pdbx_seq_one_letter_code
_entity_poly.pdbx_strand_id
1 'polypeptide(L)'
;MARAVLVAAGVVGMASVARAGQWTTVASTNVTREYPGLALLPEGRVLAVTGHPLGGKSLDSAEIYDIARDRWTPTGSLSVPRNGVGPGGLIVLADGSVLIAGGGSANRSVHEVELYDQRSGKWKRAASMRLPRCVHTVTPLESGDVLVAGGIDWLTIHVQDTSEIYDAAQNRWVRLETMHTPRFNHAAVKLPDGNVLVTGGNRAYPGEVVADAEIYDAKTHKWRKTAPMRIARRSHRMALLDDGRVLVVGGAAGENTPNRHLDSVEVFDPKTERWSDAAPLREGRWGPTVDVLRDGRVLVAGGAFAPIGARKSTELFDPATGAWSDAGDLAQARNGHRSIMLPDGRVLIVGGHFVGLYLSSCEIYDPK
;
A
#
# COMPACT_ATOMS: atom_id res chain seq x y z
N MET A 1 -64.62 -19.14 2.05
CA MET A 1 -64.37 -17.69 1.91
C MET A 1 -62.93 -17.37 2.33
N ALA A 2 -62.20 -16.68 1.44
CA ALA A 2 -60.93 -15.96 1.60
C ALA A 2 -59.67 -16.68 2.14
N ARG A 3 -58.82 -17.13 1.21
CA ARG A 3 -57.36 -17.25 1.40
C ARG A 3 -56.74 -15.85 1.20
N ALA A 4 -56.00 -15.35 2.19
CA ALA A 4 -55.16 -14.17 2.03
C ALA A 4 -53.78 -14.57 1.49
N VAL A 5 -53.45 -14.09 0.30
CA VAL A 5 -52.12 -14.14 -0.30
C VAL A 5 -51.33 -12.96 0.25
N LEU A 6 -50.28 -13.21 1.03
CA LEU A 6 -49.32 -12.18 1.40
C LEU A 6 -48.24 -12.14 0.32
N VAL A 7 -48.33 -11.14 -0.56
CA VAL A 7 -47.29 -10.83 -1.55
C VAL A 7 -46.13 -10.17 -0.80
N ALA A 8 -44.98 -10.83 -0.78
CA ALA A 8 -43.74 -10.21 -0.32
C ALA A 8 -43.33 -9.12 -1.32
N ALA A 9 -43.43 -7.86 -0.91
CA ALA A 9 -42.86 -6.74 -1.65
C ALA A 9 -41.33 -6.85 -1.61
N GLY A 10 -40.72 -7.11 -2.76
CA GLY A 10 -39.28 -7.08 -2.92
C GLY A 10 -38.75 -5.67 -2.63
N VAL A 11 -37.79 -5.58 -1.72
CA VAL A 11 -36.96 -4.38 -1.55
C VAL A 11 -36.06 -4.32 -2.77
N VAL A 12 -36.44 -3.50 -3.75
CA VAL A 12 -35.53 -3.06 -4.82
C VAL A 12 -34.50 -2.18 -4.13
N GLY A 13 -33.26 -2.67 -4.05
CA GLY A 13 -32.13 -1.89 -3.53
C GLY A 13 -31.98 -0.62 -4.37
N MET A 14 -32.15 0.54 -3.74
CA MET A 14 -31.75 1.80 -4.36
C MET A 14 -30.23 1.79 -4.47
N ALA A 15 -29.71 1.76 -5.69
CA ALA A 15 -28.33 2.10 -5.95
C ALA A 15 -28.08 3.50 -5.38
N SER A 16 -27.22 3.62 -4.37
CA SER A 16 -26.78 4.92 -3.88
C SER A 16 -26.09 5.65 -5.03
N VAL A 17 -26.65 6.78 -5.44
CA VAL A 17 -26.03 7.65 -6.45
C VAL A 17 -24.72 8.18 -5.86
N ALA A 18 -23.60 7.88 -6.50
CA ALA A 18 -22.30 8.41 -6.12
C ALA A 18 -22.36 9.95 -6.10
N ARG A 19 -21.81 10.57 -5.06
CA ARG A 19 -21.72 12.02 -4.92
C ARG A 19 -20.25 12.41 -4.83
N ALA A 20 -19.90 13.50 -5.50
CA ALA A 20 -18.59 14.13 -5.41
C ALA A 20 -18.14 14.28 -3.96
N GLY A 21 -16.90 13.88 -3.69
CA GLY A 21 -16.29 13.96 -2.37
C GLY A 21 -16.89 13.00 -1.35
N GLN A 22 -17.47 11.87 -1.78
CA GLN A 22 -18.03 10.86 -0.89
C GLN A 22 -17.59 9.44 -1.25
N TRP A 23 -17.66 8.57 -0.26
CA TRP A 23 -17.43 7.13 -0.40
C TRP A 23 -18.74 6.40 -0.70
N THR A 24 -18.68 5.44 -1.60
CA THR A 24 -19.80 4.54 -1.92
C THR A 24 -19.37 3.10 -1.72
N THR A 25 -20.15 2.33 -0.95
CA THR A 25 -19.94 0.89 -0.80
C THR A 25 -20.15 0.19 -2.13
N VAL A 26 -19.21 -0.70 -2.47
CA VAL A 26 -19.26 -1.54 -3.67
C VAL A 26 -19.17 -3.01 -3.27
N ALA A 27 -19.23 -3.92 -4.25
CA ALA A 27 -19.17 -5.35 -3.97
C ALA A 27 -17.94 -5.72 -3.11
N SER A 28 -18.18 -6.57 -2.11
CA SER A 28 -17.15 -7.11 -1.23
C SER A 28 -16.36 -8.22 -1.92
N THR A 29 -15.10 -8.38 -1.52
CA THR A 29 -14.30 -9.56 -1.88
C THR A 29 -14.94 -10.84 -1.30
N ASN A 30 -14.68 -11.99 -1.92
CA ASN A 30 -15.23 -13.28 -1.46
C ASN A 30 -14.60 -13.75 -0.13
N VAL A 31 -13.41 -13.25 0.20
CA VAL A 31 -12.73 -13.50 1.47
C VAL A 31 -12.34 -12.19 2.13
N THR A 32 -12.21 -12.17 3.46
CA THR A 32 -11.69 -11.02 4.19
C THR A 32 -10.19 -10.87 3.96
N ARG A 33 -9.69 -9.63 3.85
CA ARG A 33 -8.28 -9.37 3.51
C ARG A 33 -7.72 -8.24 4.35
N GLU A 34 -6.83 -8.56 5.29
CA GLU A 34 -5.92 -7.58 5.90
C GLU A 34 -4.56 -7.59 5.19
N TYR A 35 -4.02 -6.40 4.92
CA TYR A 35 -2.82 -6.15 4.11
C TYR A 35 -2.84 -6.85 2.74
N PRO A 36 -3.92 -6.72 1.94
CA PRO A 36 -3.92 -7.25 0.57
C PRO A 36 -2.91 -6.51 -0.31
N GLY A 37 -2.45 -7.19 -1.37
CA GLY A 37 -1.82 -6.56 -2.51
C GLY A 37 -2.89 -6.19 -3.54
N LEU A 38 -2.81 -4.99 -4.10
CA LEU A 38 -3.69 -4.51 -5.17
C LEU A 38 -2.88 -4.12 -6.41
N ALA A 39 -3.34 -4.51 -7.59
CA ALA A 39 -2.77 -4.10 -8.87
C ALA A 39 -3.86 -3.73 -9.86
N LEU A 40 -3.67 -2.61 -10.57
CA LEU A 40 -4.54 -2.21 -11.67
C LEU A 40 -4.01 -2.88 -12.93
N LEU A 41 -4.76 -3.84 -13.45
CA LEU A 41 -4.38 -4.54 -14.68
C LEU A 41 -4.50 -3.62 -15.89
N PRO A 42 -3.71 -3.83 -16.97
CA PRO A 42 -3.77 -3.04 -18.20
C PRO A 42 -5.17 -2.93 -18.83
N GLU A 43 -6.02 -3.93 -18.63
CA GLU A 43 -7.43 -3.95 -19.08
C GLU A 43 -8.39 -3.11 -18.20
N GLY A 44 -7.89 -2.48 -17.14
CA GLY A 44 -8.67 -1.62 -16.24
C GLY A 44 -9.39 -2.35 -15.09
N ARG A 45 -9.14 -3.64 -14.89
CA ARG A 45 -9.65 -4.42 -13.75
C ARG A 45 -8.66 -4.39 -12.58
N VAL A 46 -9.14 -4.59 -11.36
CA VAL A 46 -8.27 -4.62 -10.16
C VAL A 46 -8.05 -6.06 -9.71
N LEU A 47 -6.79 -6.48 -9.63
CA LEU A 47 -6.38 -7.70 -8.96
C LEU A 47 -6.20 -7.44 -7.47
N ALA A 48 -6.91 -8.19 -6.63
CA ALA A 48 -6.65 -8.30 -5.20
C ALA A 48 -6.09 -9.69 -4.89
N VAL A 49 -4.96 -9.73 -4.20
CA VAL A 49 -4.28 -10.98 -3.85
C VAL A 49 -3.74 -10.89 -2.43
N THR A 50 -3.47 -12.04 -1.82
CA THR A 50 -2.89 -12.15 -0.47
C THR A 50 -3.77 -11.55 0.63
N GLY A 51 -3.26 -11.65 1.84
CA GLY A 51 -3.82 -11.00 3.01
C GLY A 51 -3.85 -11.96 4.18
N HIS A 52 -4.37 -11.48 5.29
CA HIS A 52 -4.47 -12.22 6.52
C HIS A 52 -5.90 -12.12 7.04
N PRO A 53 -6.72 -13.18 6.95
CA PRO A 53 -8.09 -13.18 7.42
C PRO A 53 -8.12 -13.54 8.92
N LEU A 54 -9.32 -13.51 9.49
CA LEU A 54 -9.58 -14.03 10.83
C LEU A 54 -9.12 -15.50 10.92
N GLY A 55 -8.23 -15.80 11.88
CA GLY A 55 -7.69 -17.15 12.09
C GLY A 55 -6.21 -17.33 11.76
N GLY A 56 -5.49 -16.27 11.36
CA GLY A 56 -4.02 -16.27 11.43
C GLY A 56 -3.28 -16.77 10.18
N LYS A 57 -4.00 -17.22 9.15
CA LYS A 57 -3.40 -17.89 7.99
C LYS A 57 -3.29 -16.94 6.81
N SER A 58 -2.07 -16.68 6.36
CA SER A 58 -1.83 -15.96 5.10
C SER A 58 -2.62 -16.59 3.93
N LEU A 59 -3.15 -15.74 3.05
CA LEU A 59 -3.94 -16.15 1.88
C LEU A 59 -3.04 -16.39 0.66
N ASP A 60 -3.39 -17.38 -0.13
CA ASP A 60 -2.91 -17.60 -1.51
C ASP A 60 -3.92 -17.14 -2.57
N SER A 61 -5.18 -16.92 -2.16
CA SER A 61 -6.28 -16.61 -3.07
C SER A 61 -6.15 -15.23 -3.69
N ALA A 62 -6.59 -15.15 -4.94
CA ALA A 62 -6.66 -13.91 -5.70
C ALA A 62 -8.04 -13.75 -6.36
N GLU A 63 -8.44 -12.49 -6.55
CA GLU A 63 -9.72 -12.12 -7.12
C GLU A 63 -9.57 -10.90 -8.02
N ILE A 64 -10.41 -10.82 -9.04
CA ILE A 64 -10.46 -9.72 -10.00
C ILE A 64 -11.75 -8.94 -9.79
N TYR A 65 -11.63 -7.63 -9.59
CA TYR A 65 -12.75 -6.70 -9.57
C TYR A 65 -13.02 -6.14 -10.96
N ASP A 66 -14.24 -6.36 -11.42
CA ASP A 66 -14.80 -5.72 -12.60
C ASP A 66 -15.64 -4.51 -12.15
N ILE A 67 -15.12 -3.31 -12.40
CA ILE A 67 -15.73 -2.04 -12.00
C ILE A 67 -17.09 -1.83 -12.70
N ALA A 68 -17.22 -2.25 -13.95
CA ALA A 68 -18.44 -2.03 -14.74
C ALA A 68 -19.59 -2.93 -14.27
N ARG A 69 -19.27 -4.10 -13.73
CA ARG A 69 -20.23 -5.08 -13.21
C ARG A 69 -20.40 -5.02 -11.70
N ASP A 70 -19.61 -4.18 -11.02
CA ASP A 70 -19.44 -4.17 -9.57
C ASP A 70 -19.34 -5.59 -9.00
N ARG A 71 -18.33 -6.34 -9.44
CA ARG A 71 -18.23 -7.76 -9.11
C ARG A 71 -16.79 -8.25 -8.95
N TRP A 72 -16.55 -8.97 -7.87
CA TRP A 72 -15.34 -9.77 -7.67
C TRP A 72 -15.52 -11.18 -8.23
N THR A 73 -14.52 -11.66 -8.96
CA THR A 73 -14.45 -13.03 -9.48
C THR A 73 -13.13 -13.69 -9.07
N PRO A 74 -13.15 -14.91 -8.51
CA PRO A 74 -11.92 -15.64 -8.21
C PRO A 74 -11.05 -15.86 -9.45
N THR A 75 -9.73 -15.82 -9.28
CA THR A 75 -8.73 -16.20 -10.30
C THR A 75 -7.75 -17.21 -9.68
N GLY A 76 -6.73 -17.65 -10.44
CA GLY A 76 -5.71 -18.56 -9.93
C GLY A 76 -5.07 -18.10 -8.61
N SER A 77 -4.63 -19.07 -7.81
CA SER A 77 -3.99 -18.86 -6.51
C SER A 77 -2.46 -18.91 -6.60
N LEU A 78 -1.82 -18.26 -5.64
CA LEU A 78 -0.38 -18.36 -5.39
C LEU A 78 0.00 -19.78 -4.94
N SER A 79 1.23 -20.19 -5.23
CA SER A 79 1.80 -21.43 -4.70
C SER A 79 2.29 -21.29 -3.25
N VAL A 80 2.54 -20.06 -2.79
CA VAL A 80 2.91 -19.75 -1.41
C VAL A 80 1.95 -18.71 -0.83
N PRO A 81 1.09 -19.09 0.15
CA PRO A 81 0.23 -18.15 0.85
C PRO A 81 1.06 -17.09 1.55
N ARG A 82 0.68 -15.83 1.41
CA ARG A 82 1.45 -14.72 1.99
C ARG A 82 0.57 -13.54 2.40
N ASN A 83 1.09 -12.69 3.27
CA ASN A 83 0.53 -11.41 3.67
C ASN A 83 1.66 -10.38 3.73
N GLY A 84 1.37 -9.13 4.10
CA GLY A 84 2.43 -8.19 4.47
C GLY A 84 3.44 -7.89 3.36
N VAL A 85 3.03 -8.05 2.09
CA VAL A 85 3.80 -7.59 0.92
C VAL A 85 3.98 -6.07 0.87
N GLY A 86 3.43 -5.34 1.87
CA GLY A 86 3.66 -3.91 2.06
C GLY A 86 3.02 -3.04 0.98
N PRO A 87 3.15 -1.71 1.07
CA PRO A 87 2.99 -0.84 -0.10
C PRO A 87 4.15 -1.16 -1.05
N GLY A 88 3.84 -1.77 -2.19
CA GLY A 88 4.81 -2.01 -3.26
C GLY A 88 5.01 -3.47 -3.63
N GLY A 89 4.83 -4.45 -2.74
CA GLY A 89 5.18 -5.85 -3.03
C GLY A 89 4.37 -6.55 -4.13
N LEU A 90 3.50 -5.82 -4.82
CA LEU A 90 2.81 -6.21 -6.04
C LEU A 90 3.00 -5.10 -7.10
N ILE A 91 3.62 -5.42 -8.23
CA ILE A 91 3.90 -4.47 -9.33
C ILE A 91 3.46 -5.06 -10.66
N VAL A 92 2.84 -4.25 -11.51
CA VAL A 92 2.57 -4.58 -12.91
C VAL A 92 3.84 -4.31 -13.73
N LEU A 93 4.35 -5.33 -14.39
CA LEU A 93 5.53 -5.26 -15.26
C LEU A 93 5.14 -4.72 -16.66
N ALA A 94 6.15 -4.35 -17.44
CA ALA A 94 5.97 -3.80 -18.79
C ALA A 94 5.25 -4.75 -19.76
N ASP A 95 5.37 -6.07 -19.56
CA ASP A 95 4.66 -7.09 -20.35
C ASP A 95 3.19 -7.30 -19.89
N GLY A 96 2.76 -6.57 -18.85
CA GLY A 96 1.43 -6.65 -18.27
C GLY A 96 1.24 -7.81 -17.28
N SER A 97 2.28 -8.59 -16.98
CA SER A 97 2.23 -9.54 -15.87
C SER A 97 2.34 -8.82 -14.53
N VAL A 98 1.85 -9.45 -13.45
CA VAL A 98 1.94 -8.88 -12.10
C VAL A 98 2.94 -9.67 -11.26
N LEU A 99 4.02 -9.01 -10.86
CA LEU A 99 5.04 -9.55 -9.97
C LEU A 99 4.61 -9.40 -8.51
N ILE A 100 4.68 -10.50 -7.74
CA ILE A 100 4.63 -10.46 -6.29
C ILE A 100 5.93 -10.99 -5.70
N ALA A 101 6.55 -10.24 -4.79
CA ALA A 101 7.85 -10.57 -4.20
C ALA A 101 7.79 -10.57 -2.68
N GLY A 102 8.29 -11.65 -2.06
CA GLY A 102 8.38 -11.78 -0.61
C GLY A 102 7.02 -11.77 0.10
N GLY A 103 6.98 -11.24 1.32
CA GLY A 103 5.83 -11.25 2.22
C GLY A 103 6.04 -12.13 3.46
N GLY A 104 5.01 -12.22 4.30
CA GLY A 104 4.95 -13.10 5.46
C GLY A 104 4.08 -14.33 5.21
N SER A 105 4.55 -15.51 5.60
CA SER A 105 3.80 -16.76 5.56
C SER A 105 3.90 -17.45 6.91
N ALA A 106 2.78 -17.55 7.62
CA ALA A 106 2.76 -18.04 9.00
C ALA A 106 3.76 -17.25 9.88
N ASN A 107 4.80 -17.90 10.41
CA ASN A 107 5.80 -17.30 11.29
C ASN A 107 7.12 -16.96 10.59
N ARG A 108 7.18 -16.94 9.25
CA ARG A 108 8.41 -16.61 8.51
C ARG A 108 8.18 -15.58 7.42
N SER A 109 9.25 -14.90 7.03
CA SER A 109 9.29 -14.18 5.76
C SER A 109 9.57 -15.16 4.62
N VAL A 110 9.06 -14.86 3.42
CA VAL A 110 9.28 -15.64 2.21
C VAL A 110 10.20 -14.86 1.25
N HIS A 111 10.94 -15.59 0.43
CA HIS A 111 11.80 -15.04 -0.65
C HIS A 111 11.24 -15.40 -2.04
N GLU A 112 10.21 -16.23 -2.07
CA GLU A 112 9.53 -16.71 -3.25
C GLU A 112 8.87 -15.56 -4.01
N VAL A 113 8.95 -15.65 -5.33
CA VAL A 113 8.43 -14.64 -6.25
C VAL A 113 7.52 -15.34 -7.25
N GLU A 114 6.36 -14.74 -7.51
CA GLU A 114 5.39 -15.30 -8.44
C GLU A 114 4.92 -14.22 -9.42
N LEU A 115 4.58 -14.65 -10.63
CA LEU A 115 4.07 -13.81 -11.71
C LEU A 115 2.64 -14.22 -12.04
N TYR A 116 1.72 -13.27 -12.01
CA TYR A 116 0.36 -13.44 -12.50
C TYR A 116 0.29 -13.09 -13.99
N ASP A 117 -0.20 -14.01 -14.80
CA ASP A 117 -0.56 -13.74 -16.19
C ASP A 117 -2.05 -13.43 -16.29
N GLN A 118 -2.38 -12.17 -16.59
CA GLN A 118 -3.76 -11.71 -16.74
C GLN A 118 -4.52 -12.40 -17.89
N ARG A 119 -3.82 -12.93 -18.92
CA ARG A 119 -4.49 -13.59 -20.05
C ARG A 119 -5.00 -14.98 -19.67
N SER A 120 -4.17 -15.75 -18.97
CA SER A 120 -4.56 -17.10 -18.52
C SER A 120 -5.23 -17.12 -17.15
N GLY A 121 -5.12 -16.04 -16.36
CA GLY A 121 -5.62 -15.95 -15.00
C GLY A 121 -4.85 -16.81 -14.00
N LYS A 122 -3.60 -17.18 -14.31
CA LYS A 122 -2.79 -18.11 -13.53
C LYS A 122 -1.53 -17.45 -12.97
N TRP A 123 -1.09 -17.97 -11.82
CA TRP A 123 0.22 -17.67 -11.26
C TRP A 123 1.26 -18.70 -11.71
N LYS A 124 2.49 -18.25 -11.90
CA LYS A 124 3.67 -19.11 -12.09
C LYS A 124 4.80 -18.64 -11.18
N ARG A 125 5.66 -19.56 -10.77
CA ARG A 125 6.89 -19.21 -10.05
C ARG A 125 7.87 -18.47 -10.97
N ALA A 126 8.49 -17.45 -10.41
CA ALA A 126 9.61 -16.72 -11.00
C ALA A 126 10.90 -17.06 -10.22
N ALA A 127 12.04 -16.50 -10.63
CA ALA A 127 13.26 -16.58 -9.83
C ALA A 127 13.01 -15.94 -8.45
N SER A 128 13.40 -16.63 -7.39
CA SER A 128 13.26 -16.14 -6.02
C SER A 128 14.32 -15.09 -5.69
N MET A 129 13.98 -14.16 -4.79
CA MET A 129 14.96 -13.28 -4.16
C MET A 129 15.99 -14.11 -3.39
N ARG A 130 17.17 -13.54 -3.13
CA ARG A 130 18.20 -14.25 -2.35
C ARG A 130 17.85 -14.34 -0.87
N LEU A 131 17.22 -13.30 -0.32
CA LEU A 131 16.86 -13.22 1.10
C LEU A 131 15.34 -13.13 1.29
N PRO A 132 14.78 -13.80 2.30
CA PRO A 132 13.37 -13.68 2.63
C PRO A 132 13.09 -12.31 3.23
N ARG A 133 12.02 -11.64 2.79
CA ARG A 133 11.71 -10.26 3.21
C ARG A 133 10.21 -10.09 3.37
N CYS A 134 9.80 -9.47 4.47
CA CYS A 134 8.44 -8.96 4.70
C CYS A 134 8.54 -7.46 5.00
N VAL A 135 7.46 -6.69 4.76
CA VAL A 135 7.39 -5.24 5.08
C VAL A 135 8.59 -4.43 4.54
N HIS A 136 9.06 -4.85 3.37
CA HIS A 136 10.04 -4.18 2.51
C HIS A 136 9.31 -3.29 1.50
N THR A 137 10.07 -2.51 0.73
CA THR A 137 9.54 -1.76 -0.41
C THR A 137 9.95 -2.41 -1.72
N VAL A 138 9.10 -2.24 -2.73
CA VAL A 138 9.30 -2.73 -4.08
C VAL A 138 8.92 -1.58 -5.01
N THR A 139 9.87 -1.13 -5.82
CA THR A 139 9.76 0.11 -6.62
C THR A 139 10.11 -0.17 -8.08
N PRO A 140 9.21 0.12 -9.04
CA PRO A 140 9.52 -0.01 -10.46
C PRO A 140 10.50 1.09 -10.91
N LEU A 141 11.59 0.71 -11.55
CA LEU A 141 12.58 1.62 -12.12
C LEU A 141 12.19 2.04 -13.53
N GLU A 142 12.85 3.07 -14.07
CA GLU A 142 12.63 3.49 -15.47
C GLU A 142 13.08 2.45 -16.49
N SER A 143 14.04 1.60 -16.14
CA SER A 143 14.50 0.50 -17.00
C SER A 143 13.43 -0.58 -17.23
N GLY A 144 12.36 -0.60 -16.42
CA GLY A 144 11.40 -1.69 -16.37
C GLY A 144 11.75 -2.77 -15.34
N ASP A 145 12.92 -2.68 -14.71
CA ASP A 145 13.32 -3.54 -13.61
C ASP A 145 12.65 -3.12 -12.30
N VAL A 146 12.73 -4.00 -11.29
CA VAL A 146 12.10 -3.77 -9.99
C VAL A 146 13.14 -3.79 -8.88
N LEU A 147 13.29 -2.68 -8.17
CA LEU A 147 14.12 -2.57 -6.97
C LEU A 147 13.34 -3.10 -5.76
N VAL A 148 13.94 -3.98 -4.97
CA VAL A 148 13.47 -4.33 -3.63
C VAL A 148 14.49 -3.90 -2.58
N ALA A 149 14.03 -3.29 -1.49
CA ALA A 149 14.90 -2.74 -0.46
C ALA A 149 14.39 -3.00 0.96
N GLY A 150 15.31 -3.42 1.82
CA GLY A 150 15.08 -3.63 3.26
C GLY A 150 14.11 -4.77 3.56
N GLY A 151 13.30 -4.56 4.61
CA GLY A 151 12.39 -5.54 5.18
C GLY A 151 12.99 -6.28 6.37
N ILE A 152 12.21 -7.22 6.89
CA ILE A 152 12.62 -8.08 8.00
C ILE A 152 12.44 -9.54 7.61
N ASP A 153 13.39 -10.38 8.01
CA ASP A 153 13.17 -11.82 8.07
C ASP A 153 12.58 -12.19 9.43
N TRP A 154 11.30 -12.56 9.47
CA TRP A 154 10.62 -12.92 10.72
C TRP A 154 11.11 -14.23 11.35
N LEU A 155 11.77 -15.09 10.58
CA LEU A 155 12.32 -16.34 11.13
C LEU A 155 13.56 -16.05 12.01
N THR A 156 14.42 -15.15 11.56
CA THR A 156 15.68 -14.79 12.23
C THR A 156 15.61 -13.47 12.99
N ILE A 157 14.50 -12.72 12.84
CA ILE A 157 14.29 -11.37 13.37
C ILE A 157 15.37 -10.39 12.83
N HIS A 158 15.91 -10.68 11.65
CA HIS A 158 16.96 -9.88 11.04
C HIS A 158 16.36 -8.75 10.19
N VAL A 159 16.56 -7.50 10.62
CA VAL A 159 16.22 -6.30 9.83
C VAL A 159 17.29 -6.09 8.77
N GLN A 160 16.86 -5.90 7.52
CA GLN A 160 17.74 -5.89 6.37
C GLN A 160 18.04 -4.47 5.90
N ASP A 161 19.29 -4.24 5.52
CA ASP A 161 19.78 -3.11 4.73
C ASP A 161 19.97 -3.46 3.25
N THR A 162 19.96 -4.75 2.93
CA THR A 162 20.24 -5.23 1.58
C THR A 162 19.17 -4.80 0.58
N SER A 163 19.60 -4.65 -0.68
CA SER A 163 18.72 -4.40 -1.82
C SER A 163 19.05 -5.34 -2.99
N GLU A 164 18.05 -5.64 -3.80
CA GLU A 164 18.17 -6.49 -4.99
C GLU A 164 17.35 -5.88 -6.13
N ILE A 165 17.76 -6.11 -7.37
CA ILE A 165 16.97 -5.79 -8.56
C ILE A 165 16.48 -7.07 -9.21
N TYR A 166 15.19 -7.12 -9.54
CA TYR A 166 14.63 -8.10 -10.44
C TYR A 166 14.71 -7.60 -11.87
N ASP A 167 15.54 -8.27 -12.67
CA ASP A 167 15.64 -8.10 -14.12
C ASP A 167 14.47 -8.87 -14.75
N ALA A 168 13.44 -8.12 -15.15
CA ALA A 168 12.19 -8.69 -15.63
C ALA A 168 12.37 -9.42 -16.98
N ALA A 169 13.30 -8.94 -17.81
CA ALA A 169 13.57 -9.53 -19.13
C ALA A 169 14.24 -10.91 -19.00
N GLN A 170 15.08 -11.08 -17.98
CA GLN A 170 15.85 -12.31 -17.77
C GLN A 170 15.30 -13.21 -16.66
N ASN A 171 14.27 -12.76 -15.93
CA ASN A 171 13.71 -13.45 -14.77
C ASN A 171 14.81 -13.88 -13.79
N ARG A 172 15.60 -12.90 -13.32
CA ARG A 172 16.70 -13.13 -12.39
C ARG A 172 16.85 -11.97 -11.41
N TRP A 173 17.48 -12.26 -10.27
CA TRP A 173 17.80 -11.26 -9.26
C TRP A 173 19.28 -10.91 -9.27
N VAL A 174 19.57 -9.62 -9.20
CA VAL A 174 20.92 -9.06 -9.08
C VAL A 174 21.04 -8.41 -7.71
N ARG A 175 22.05 -8.83 -6.94
CA ARG A 175 22.36 -8.20 -5.65
C ARG A 175 23.03 -6.86 -5.88
N LEU A 176 22.62 -5.87 -5.12
CA LEU A 176 23.18 -4.52 -5.15
C LEU A 176 23.96 -4.20 -3.88
N GLU A 177 24.53 -3.00 -3.83
CA GLU A 177 24.98 -2.38 -2.59
C GLU A 177 23.83 -2.27 -1.59
N THR A 178 24.18 -2.22 -0.31
CA THR A 178 23.22 -2.12 0.78
C THR A 178 22.90 -0.66 1.08
N MET A 179 21.71 -0.42 1.62
CA MET A 179 21.41 0.83 2.32
C MET A 179 22.37 1.01 3.50
N HIS A 180 22.53 2.25 3.96
CA HIS A 180 23.33 2.57 5.14
C HIS A 180 22.58 2.24 6.43
N THR A 181 21.24 2.32 6.40
CA THR A 181 20.39 2.04 7.54
C THR A 181 19.50 0.84 7.22
N PRO A 182 19.65 -0.30 7.94
CA PRO A 182 18.71 -1.42 7.83
C PRO A 182 17.33 -0.93 8.25
N ARG A 183 16.27 -1.35 7.54
CA ARG A 183 14.93 -0.83 7.79
C ARG A 183 13.80 -1.73 7.32
N PHE A 184 12.73 -1.79 8.09
CA PHE A 184 11.42 -2.33 7.67
C PHE A 184 10.28 -1.37 8.08
N ASN A 185 9.08 -1.51 7.50
CA ASN A 185 7.99 -0.52 7.65
C ASN A 185 8.39 0.91 7.24
N HIS A 186 9.38 1.03 6.36
CA HIS A 186 9.76 2.28 5.71
C HIS A 186 8.87 2.51 4.48
N ALA A 187 9.03 3.67 3.85
CA ALA A 187 8.38 3.96 2.57
C ALA A 187 9.44 4.31 1.51
N ALA A 188 9.11 4.05 0.25
CA ALA A 188 9.93 4.38 -0.90
C ALA A 188 9.07 5.03 -1.99
N VAL A 189 9.67 5.95 -2.75
CA VAL A 189 9.05 6.54 -3.95
C VAL A 189 10.10 6.75 -5.02
N LYS A 190 9.75 6.48 -6.28
CA LYS A 190 10.57 6.88 -7.43
C LYS A 190 10.45 8.39 -7.62
N LEU A 191 11.58 9.07 -7.72
CA LEU A 191 11.71 10.50 -7.97
C LEU A 191 11.64 10.81 -9.48
N PRO A 192 11.41 12.07 -9.88
CA PRO A 192 11.31 12.47 -11.29
C PRO A 192 12.59 12.25 -12.12
N ASP A 193 13.75 12.12 -11.46
CA ASP A 193 15.04 11.85 -12.10
C ASP A 193 15.34 10.34 -12.25
N GLY A 194 14.38 9.48 -11.89
CA GLY A 194 14.47 8.02 -11.94
C GLY A 194 15.09 7.38 -10.69
N ASN A 195 15.63 8.18 -9.75
CA ASN A 195 16.19 7.68 -8.50
C ASN A 195 15.08 7.28 -7.51
N VAL A 196 15.43 6.56 -6.44
CA VAL A 196 14.44 6.13 -5.43
C VAL A 196 14.78 6.71 -4.07
N LEU A 197 13.87 7.51 -3.52
CA LEU A 197 13.96 8.01 -2.15
C LEU A 197 13.35 6.99 -1.19
N VAL A 198 14.08 6.63 -0.14
CA VAL A 198 13.65 5.73 0.93
C VAL A 198 13.71 6.47 2.27
N THR A 199 12.66 6.39 3.08
CA THR A 199 12.54 7.19 4.32
C THR A 199 12.04 6.38 5.51
N GLY A 200 12.59 6.68 6.68
CA GLY A 200 12.15 6.18 7.98
C GLY A 200 12.15 4.65 8.11
N GLY A 201 11.21 4.14 8.90
CA GLY A 201 11.07 2.73 9.25
C GLY A 201 11.64 2.39 10.62
N ASN A 202 11.70 1.08 10.90
CA ASN A 202 12.35 0.52 12.09
C ASN A 202 13.70 -0.07 11.71
N ARG A 203 14.75 0.33 12.42
CA ARG A 203 16.12 -0.17 12.23
C ARG A 203 16.40 -1.49 12.94
N ALA A 204 15.68 -1.76 14.04
CA ALA A 204 15.80 -2.98 14.82
C ALA A 204 14.40 -3.45 15.28
N TYR A 205 14.32 -4.72 15.68
CA TYR A 205 13.13 -5.29 16.31
C TYR A 205 13.44 -5.77 17.74
N PRO A 206 12.68 -5.33 18.76
CA PRO A 206 11.67 -4.26 18.68
C PRO A 206 12.29 -2.85 18.54
N GLY A 207 11.58 -1.92 17.89
CA GLY A 207 11.43 -0.56 18.43
C GLY A 207 12.29 0.62 17.93
N GLU A 208 13.39 0.44 17.20
CA GLU A 208 14.23 1.60 16.81
C GLU A 208 13.67 2.34 15.58
N VAL A 209 12.71 3.25 15.78
CA VAL A 209 12.16 4.09 14.69
C VAL A 209 13.15 5.19 14.32
N VAL A 210 13.42 5.31 13.02
CA VAL A 210 14.42 6.26 12.50
C VAL A 210 13.81 7.35 11.61
N ALA A 211 14.52 8.46 11.50
CA ALA A 211 14.21 9.56 10.58
C ALA A 211 15.07 9.54 9.31
N ASP A 212 16.05 8.61 9.23
CA ASP A 212 16.99 8.50 8.12
C ASP A 212 16.29 8.45 6.76
N ALA A 213 16.85 9.19 5.81
CA ALA A 213 16.48 9.16 4.41
C ALA A 213 17.70 8.85 3.55
N GLU A 214 17.48 8.04 2.53
CA GLU A 214 18.52 7.63 1.59
C GLU A 214 17.97 7.69 0.17
N ILE A 215 18.86 7.97 -0.79
CA ILE A 215 18.55 7.95 -2.21
C ILE A 215 19.35 6.83 -2.85
N TYR A 216 18.65 5.93 -3.52
CA TYR A 216 19.22 4.98 -4.45
C TYR A 216 19.37 5.63 -5.83
N ASP A 217 20.60 5.69 -6.32
CA ASP A 217 20.92 6.17 -7.66
C ASP A 217 20.72 5.03 -8.67
N ALA A 218 19.71 5.16 -9.52
CA ALA A 218 19.31 4.10 -10.44
C ALA A 218 20.32 3.84 -11.57
N LYS A 219 21.24 4.77 -11.84
CA LYS A 219 22.26 4.66 -12.90
C LYS A 219 23.54 4.00 -12.40
N THR A 220 23.93 4.30 -11.17
CA THR A 220 25.18 3.81 -10.57
C THR A 220 24.95 2.62 -9.64
N HIS A 221 23.70 2.33 -9.31
CA HIS A 221 23.30 1.27 -8.37
C HIS A 221 23.86 1.47 -6.95
N LYS A 222 24.07 2.72 -6.56
CA LYS A 222 24.64 3.08 -5.25
C LYS A 222 23.61 3.75 -4.36
N TRP A 223 23.80 3.57 -3.07
CA TRP A 223 23.04 4.29 -2.04
C TRP A 223 23.83 5.50 -1.57
N ARG A 224 23.12 6.59 -1.25
CA ARG A 224 23.68 7.71 -0.47
C ARG A 224 22.68 8.19 0.57
N LYS A 225 23.19 8.70 1.69
CA LYS A 225 22.35 9.43 2.65
C LYS A 225 21.95 10.80 2.10
N THR A 226 20.75 11.23 2.44
CA THR A 226 20.27 12.61 2.26
C THR A 226 19.83 13.18 3.61
N ALA A 227 19.33 14.42 3.65
CA ALA A 227 18.85 15.03 4.89
C ALA A 227 17.78 14.13 5.55
N PRO A 228 17.82 13.89 6.87
CA PRO A 228 16.79 13.10 7.55
C PRO A 228 15.49 13.89 7.67
N MET A 229 14.37 13.19 7.81
CA MET A 229 13.11 13.79 8.22
C MET A 229 13.26 14.45 9.60
N ARG A 230 12.42 15.43 9.93
CA ARG A 230 12.40 16.05 11.25
C ARG A 230 11.85 15.11 12.31
N ILE A 231 10.86 14.29 11.95
CA ILE A 231 10.24 13.32 12.85
C ILE A 231 10.51 11.90 12.37
N ALA A 232 11.15 11.11 13.24
CA ALA A 232 11.31 9.68 13.02
C ALA A 232 9.94 9.00 12.94
N ARG A 233 9.72 8.23 11.87
CA ARG A 233 8.42 7.60 11.60
C ARG A 233 8.56 6.25 10.93
N ARG A 234 7.68 5.33 11.33
CA ARG A 234 7.42 4.06 10.64
C ARG A 234 5.99 4.04 10.11
N SER A 235 5.72 3.19 9.13
CA SER A 235 4.38 2.95 8.59
C SER A 235 3.69 4.22 8.06
N HIS A 236 4.47 5.25 7.71
CA HIS A 236 4.00 6.41 6.97
C HIS A 236 3.79 6.05 5.50
N ARG A 237 3.30 7.02 4.73
CA ARG A 237 3.16 6.92 3.28
C ARG A 237 3.76 8.14 2.61
N MET A 238 4.10 7.96 1.33
CA MET A 238 4.72 8.97 0.49
C MET A 238 3.86 9.17 -0.76
N ALA A 239 3.73 10.42 -1.20
CA ALA A 239 3.15 10.79 -2.49
C ALA A 239 4.14 11.66 -3.25
N LEU A 240 4.43 11.30 -4.51
CA LEU A 240 5.12 12.18 -5.43
C LEU A 240 4.09 13.19 -5.97
N LEU A 241 4.33 14.47 -5.74
CA LEU A 241 3.49 15.57 -6.20
C LEU A 241 3.85 15.95 -7.64
N ASP A 242 2.92 16.61 -8.34
CA ASP A 242 3.09 17.01 -9.75
C ASP A 242 4.29 17.94 -9.99
N ASP A 243 4.70 18.70 -8.98
CA ASP A 243 5.88 19.57 -9.04
C ASP A 243 7.21 18.85 -8.75
N GLY A 244 7.15 17.54 -8.51
CA GLY A 244 8.29 16.67 -8.23
C GLY A 244 8.70 16.58 -6.76
N ARG A 245 8.06 17.34 -5.85
CA ARG A 245 8.27 17.20 -4.40
C ARG A 245 7.59 15.96 -3.86
N VAL A 246 8.01 15.50 -2.69
CA VAL A 246 7.47 14.30 -2.05
C VAL A 246 6.79 14.65 -0.74
N LEU A 247 5.48 14.40 -0.64
CA LEU A 247 4.69 14.54 0.57
C LEU A 247 4.83 13.27 1.42
N VAL A 248 5.15 13.41 2.70
CA VAL A 248 5.25 12.33 3.70
C VAL A 248 4.17 12.51 4.74
N VAL A 249 3.29 11.52 4.88
CA VAL A 249 2.07 11.64 5.69
C VAL A 249 2.02 10.59 6.80
N GLY A 250 1.79 11.05 8.03
CA GLY A 250 1.43 10.22 9.18
C GLY A 250 2.49 9.19 9.58
N GLY A 251 2.05 8.03 10.06
CA GLY A 251 2.91 6.99 10.63
C GLY A 251 2.91 6.99 12.16
N ALA A 252 3.89 6.32 12.76
CA ALA A 252 4.06 6.27 14.20
C ALA A 252 5.50 6.60 14.59
N ALA A 253 5.66 7.36 15.67
CA ALA A 253 6.96 7.67 16.26
C ALA A 253 7.52 6.51 17.10
N GLY A 254 8.79 6.63 17.48
CA GLY A 254 9.55 5.65 18.28
C GLY A 254 9.24 5.64 19.78
N GLU A 255 9.97 4.81 20.51
CA GLU A 255 9.71 4.40 21.90
C GLU A 255 9.64 5.53 22.93
N ASN A 256 10.24 6.69 22.67
CA ASN A 256 10.09 7.86 23.56
C ASN A 256 8.68 8.47 23.51
N THR A 257 7.82 7.99 22.61
CA THR A 257 6.41 8.34 22.54
C THR A 257 5.57 7.11 22.15
N PRO A 258 5.41 6.12 23.05
CA PRO A 258 4.61 4.93 22.77
C PRO A 258 3.20 5.38 22.36
N ASN A 259 2.66 4.77 21.30
CA ASN A 259 1.33 5.08 20.77
C ASN A 259 1.13 6.49 20.18
N ARG A 260 2.20 7.26 19.92
CA ARG A 260 2.08 8.51 19.16
C ARG A 260 1.96 8.23 17.66
N HIS A 261 0.72 8.08 17.22
CA HIS A 261 0.35 8.20 15.81
C HIS A 261 0.53 9.65 15.38
N LEU A 262 1.13 9.85 14.21
CA LEU A 262 1.53 11.16 13.72
C LEU A 262 0.42 11.76 12.85
N ASP A 263 0.10 13.02 13.15
CA ASP A 263 -0.64 13.96 12.31
C ASP A 263 0.30 14.79 11.43
N SER A 264 1.57 14.89 11.83
CA SER A 264 2.59 15.65 11.11
C SER A 264 2.79 15.17 9.68
N VAL A 265 2.96 16.15 8.81
CA VAL A 265 3.20 16.00 7.37
C VAL A 265 4.46 16.77 7.02
N GLU A 266 5.35 16.16 6.26
CA GLU A 266 6.61 16.76 5.82
C GLU A 266 6.70 16.70 4.29
N VAL A 267 7.38 17.65 3.67
CA VAL A 267 7.62 17.70 2.24
C VAL A 267 9.13 17.67 2.00
N PHE A 268 9.57 16.74 1.15
CA PHE A 268 10.94 16.68 0.66
C PHE A 268 11.03 17.30 -0.74
N ASP A 269 11.95 18.23 -0.91
CA ASP A 269 12.32 18.76 -2.21
C ASP A 269 13.59 18.05 -2.73
N PRO A 270 13.48 17.20 -3.77
CA PRO A 270 14.64 16.49 -4.30
C PRO A 270 15.67 17.39 -4.98
N LYS A 271 15.32 18.63 -5.36
CA LYS A 271 16.28 19.56 -5.98
C LYS A 271 17.22 20.17 -4.96
N THR A 272 16.71 20.43 -3.76
CA THR A 272 17.48 21.04 -2.67
C THR A 272 17.92 20.02 -1.61
N GLU A 273 17.38 18.81 -1.66
CA GLU A 273 17.54 17.74 -0.65
C GLU A 273 17.19 18.23 0.76
N ARG A 274 16.12 19.03 0.87
CA ARG A 274 15.66 19.62 2.13
C ARG A 274 14.23 19.22 2.45
N TRP A 275 13.96 19.21 3.73
CA TRP A 275 12.64 18.99 4.30
C TRP A 275 12.00 20.30 4.76
N SER A 276 10.69 20.40 4.59
CA SER A 276 9.85 21.46 5.15
C SER A 276 8.59 20.86 5.76
N ASP A 277 8.07 21.48 6.81
CA ASP A 277 6.76 21.09 7.37
C ASP A 277 5.63 21.51 6.42
N ALA A 278 4.59 20.67 6.33
CA ALA A 278 3.30 21.03 5.74
C ALA A 278 2.22 21.10 6.81
N ALA A 279 1.02 21.57 6.43
CA ALA A 279 -0.13 21.56 7.35
C ALA A 279 -0.36 20.13 7.89
N PRO A 280 -0.59 19.97 9.20
CA PRO A 280 -0.83 18.65 9.78
C PRO A 280 -2.22 18.13 9.40
N LEU A 281 -2.38 16.81 9.43
CA LEU A 281 -3.69 16.17 9.44
C LEU A 281 -4.50 16.63 10.65
N ARG A 282 -5.84 16.56 10.58
CA ARG A 282 -6.71 16.81 11.74
C ARG A 282 -6.45 15.83 12.88
N GLU A 283 -6.10 14.60 12.54
CA GLU A 283 -5.86 13.54 13.51
C GLU A 283 -4.71 12.63 13.10
N GLY A 284 -3.89 12.25 14.08
CA GLY A 284 -2.76 11.36 13.86
C GLY A 284 -3.18 9.94 13.47
N ARG A 285 -2.46 9.34 12.52
CA ARG A 285 -2.78 8.02 11.96
C ARG A 285 -1.54 7.22 11.53
N TRP A 286 -1.51 5.93 11.84
CA TRP A 286 -0.52 4.97 11.30
C TRP A 286 -1.08 4.27 10.09
N GLY A 287 -0.24 4.03 9.08
CA GLY A 287 -0.54 3.18 7.93
C GLY A 287 -1.81 3.57 7.18
N PRO A 288 -2.09 4.87 6.96
CA PRO A 288 -3.16 5.25 6.06
C PRO A 288 -2.84 4.79 4.63
N THR A 289 -3.81 4.96 3.74
CA THR A 289 -3.52 5.07 2.32
C THR A 289 -3.31 6.54 1.94
N VAL A 290 -2.50 6.79 0.92
CA VAL A 290 -2.21 8.11 0.37
C VAL A 290 -2.20 7.97 -1.14
N ASP A 291 -3.18 8.58 -1.79
CA ASP A 291 -3.45 8.43 -3.22
C ASP A 291 -3.41 9.80 -3.89
N VAL A 292 -2.53 9.96 -4.89
CA VAL A 292 -2.49 11.17 -5.72
C VAL A 292 -3.60 11.06 -6.75
N LEU A 293 -4.55 11.99 -6.70
CA LEU A 293 -5.69 12.06 -7.61
C LEU A 293 -5.27 12.68 -8.95
N ARG A 294 -6.12 12.49 -9.97
CA ARG A 294 -5.87 13.02 -11.32
C ARG A 294 -5.76 14.53 -11.43
N ASP A 295 -6.26 15.26 -10.43
CA ASP A 295 -6.19 16.72 -10.37
C ASP A 295 -5.04 17.21 -9.47
N GLY A 296 -4.11 16.33 -9.09
CA GLY A 296 -2.93 16.65 -8.29
C GLY A 296 -3.19 16.71 -6.78
N ARG A 297 -4.44 16.67 -6.33
CA ARG A 297 -4.78 16.60 -4.90
C ARG A 297 -4.41 15.23 -4.32
N VAL A 298 -4.17 15.15 -3.02
CA VAL A 298 -3.76 13.91 -2.34
C VAL A 298 -4.80 13.47 -1.33
N LEU A 299 -5.44 12.33 -1.58
CA LEU A 299 -6.41 11.71 -0.68
C LEU A 299 -5.70 10.87 0.38
N VAL A 300 -6.04 11.06 1.65
CA VAL A 300 -5.56 10.28 2.78
C VAL A 300 -6.74 9.58 3.44
N ALA A 301 -6.72 8.24 3.53
CA ALA A 301 -7.85 7.48 4.04
C ALA A 301 -7.49 6.41 5.09
N GLY A 302 -8.34 6.34 6.12
CA GLY A 302 -8.28 5.34 7.18
C GLY A 302 -7.00 5.40 8.02
N GLY A 303 -6.57 4.24 8.50
CA GLY A 303 -5.37 4.04 9.30
C GLY A 303 -5.68 3.76 10.76
N ALA A 304 -4.67 3.35 11.53
CA ALA A 304 -4.82 3.06 12.95
C ALA A 304 -4.68 4.31 13.83
N PHE A 305 -5.34 4.29 14.98
CA PHE A 305 -5.15 5.27 16.05
C PHE A 305 -4.99 4.57 17.42
N ALA A 306 -4.51 5.32 18.40
CA ALA A 306 -4.16 4.80 19.72
C ALA A 306 -5.35 4.92 20.69
N PRO A 307 -5.50 4.01 21.66
CA PRO A 307 -4.63 2.87 21.96
C PRO A 307 -4.90 1.63 21.09
N ILE A 308 -6.14 1.43 20.64
CA ILE A 308 -6.55 0.37 19.69
C ILE A 308 -7.71 0.93 18.89
N GLY A 309 -7.61 0.96 17.57
CA GLY A 309 -8.73 1.35 16.72
C GLY A 309 -8.30 1.63 15.29
N ALA A 310 -9.29 1.76 14.42
CA ALA A 310 -9.09 2.21 13.04
C ALA A 310 -9.94 3.44 12.75
N ARG A 311 -9.51 4.23 11.77
CA ARG A 311 -10.19 5.46 11.37
C ARG A 311 -11.09 5.21 10.17
N LYS A 312 -12.19 5.96 10.13
CA LYS A 312 -13.02 6.17 8.94
C LYS A 312 -12.77 7.50 8.26
N SER A 313 -12.13 8.46 8.95
CA SER A 313 -11.91 9.80 8.44
C SER A 313 -10.98 9.82 7.24
N THR A 314 -11.33 10.63 6.25
CA THR A 314 -10.51 10.88 5.07
C THR A 314 -10.31 12.37 4.86
N GLU A 315 -9.12 12.74 4.42
CA GLU A 315 -8.71 14.14 4.27
C GLU A 315 -8.08 14.32 2.89
N LEU A 316 -8.31 15.47 2.26
CA LEU A 316 -7.78 15.82 0.95
C LEU A 316 -6.81 16.98 1.08
N PHE A 317 -5.57 16.78 0.66
CA PHE A 317 -4.56 17.83 0.59
C PHE A 317 -4.56 18.45 -0.80
N ASP A 318 -4.60 19.77 -0.85
CA ASP A 318 -4.39 20.54 -2.06
C ASP A 318 -2.96 21.13 -2.05
N PRO A 319 -2.03 20.61 -2.87
CA PRO A 319 -0.66 21.13 -2.94
C PRO A 319 -0.55 22.59 -3.39
N ALA A 320 -1.54 23.12 -4.11
CA ALA A 320 -1.52 24.50 -4.59
C ALA A 320 -1.76 25.50 -3.46
N THR A 321 -2.59 25.13 -2.48
CA THR A 321 -2.91 25.97 -1.31
C THR A 321 -2.17 25.54 -0.05
N GLY A 322 -1.64 24.32 -0.01
CA GLY A 322 -1.04 23.72 1.18
C GLY A 322 -2.05 23.39 2.28
N ALA A 323 -3.35 23.33 1.94
CA ALA A 323 -4.44 23.16 2.89
C ALA A 323 -5.10 21.78 2.80
N TRP A 324 -5.71 21.36 3.91
CA TRP A 324 -6.51 20.15 4.01
C TRP A 324 -8.00 20.47 3.99
N SER A 325 -8.79 19.67 3.28
CA SER A 325 -10.25 19.66 3.36
C SER A 325 -10.78 18.28 3.77
N ASP A 326 -12.01 18.24 4.25
CA ASP A 326 -12.70 16.97 4.50
C ASP A 326 -12.99 16.25 3.17
N ALA A 327 -12.89 14.93 3.15
CA ALA A 327 -13.16 14.09 1.98
C ALA A 327 -14.25 13.03 2.25
N GLY A 328 -15.07 13.27 3.28
CA GLY A 328 -16.09 12.33 3.72
C GLY A 328 -15.50 11.15 4.49
N ASP A 329 -16.36 10.48 5.25
CA ASP A 329 -15.97 9.29 5.99
C ASP A 329 -16.19 8.03 5.16
N LEU A 330 -15.32 7.04 5.36
CA LEU A 330 -15.60 5.66 5.00
C LEU A 330 -16.82 5.15 5.78
N ALA A 331 -17.61 4.28 5.17
CA ALA A 331 -18.71 3.57 5.83
C ALA A 331 -18.20 2.68 6.97
N GLN A 332 -17.00 2.08 6.78
CA GLN A 332 -16.34 1.29 7.81
C GLN A 332 -14.93 1.80 8.09
N ALA A 333 -14.65 1.99 9.37
CA ALA A 333 -13.29 2.25 9.82
C ALA A 333 -12.38 1.08 9.44
N ARG A 334 -11.17 1.37 8.96
CA ARG A 334 -10.24 0.34 8.49
C ARG A 334 -8.78 0.71 8.70
N ASN A 335 -8.01 -0.30 9.10
CA ASN A 335 -6.56 -0.34 9.14
C ASN A 335 -6.08 -1.58 8.40
N GLY A 336 -4.85 -1.56 7.85
CA GLY A 336 -4.33 -2.65 7.04
C GLY A 336 -5.10 -2.86 5.73
N HIS A 337 -5.90 -1.88 5.31
CA HIS A 337 -6.53 -1.86 4.00
C HIS A 337 -5.52 -1.43 2.92
N ARG A 338 -5.93 -1.58 1.66
CA ARG A 338 -5.26 -0.93 0.54
C ARG A 338 -6.20 -0.15 -0.34
N SER A 339 -5.64 0.84 -1.01
CA SER A 339 -6.31 1.64 -2.03
C SER A 339 -5.59 1.52 -3.36
N ILE A 340 -6.32 1.80 -4.43
CA ILE A 340 -5.77 1.93 -5.77
C ILE A 340 -6.64 2.89 -6.60
N MET A 341 -6.02 3.74 -7.39
CA MET A 341 -6.73 4.60 -8.34
C MET A 341 -7.23 3.77 -9.53
N LEU A 342 -8.49 3.99 -9.91
CA LEU A 342 -9.18 3.33 -11.01
C LEU A 342 -8.97 4.09 -12.34
N PRO A 343 -9.24 3.46 -13.50
CA PRO A 343 -9.09 4.10 -14.81
C PRO A 343 -9.98 5.32 -15.07
N ASP A 344 -11.02 5.52 -14.27
CA ASP A 344 -11.88 6.70 -14.32
C ASP A 344 -11.44 7.83 -13.38
N GLY A 345 -10.44 7.57 -12.52
CA GLY A 345 -9.90 8.53 -11.56
C GLY A 345 -10.49 8.42 -10.15
N ARG A 346 -11.45 7.52 -9.94
CA ARG A 346 -11.95 7.20 -8.59
C ARG A 346 -10.94 6.35 -7.84
N VAL A 347 -11.06 6.27 -6.51
CA VAL A 347 -10.15 5.45 -5.67
C VAL A 347 -10.92 4.31 -5.03
N LEU A 348 -10.54 3.07 -5.34
CA LEU A 348 -11.08 1.88 -4.68
C LEU A 348 -10.27 1.59 -3.42
N ILE A 349 -10.94 1.31 -2.31
CA ILE A 349 -10.35 0.85 -1.05
C ILE A 349 -10.87 -0.56 -0.73
N VAL A 350 -9.97 -1.46 -0.32
CA VAL A 350 -10.25 -2.90 -0.16
C VAL A 350 -9.78 -3.38 1.20
N GLY A 351 -10.70 -4.07 1.90
CA GLY A 351 -10.40 -4.85 3.10
C GLY A 351 -9.88 -4.03 4.28
N GLY A 352 -8.96 -4.63 5.03
CA GLY A 352 -8.48 -4.13 6.31
C GLY A 352 -9.17 -4.79 7.50
N HIS A 353 -9.01 -4.22 8.68
CA HIS A 353 -9.66 -4.66 9.90
C HIS A 353 -10.05 -3.47 10.78
N PHE A 354 -10.98 -3.73 11.69
CA PHE A 354 -11.35 -2.84 12.79
C PHE A 354 -11.74 -3.67 14.01
N VAL A 355 -11.03 -3.49 15.13
CA VAL A 355 -11.33 -4.11 16.44
C VAL A 355 -11.63 -5.61 16.33
N GLY A 356 -10.68 -6.38 15.76
CA GLY A 356 -10.80 -7.84 15.60
C GLY A 356 -11.72 -8.31 14.46
N LEU A 357 -12.45 -7.40 13.80
CA LEU A 357 -13.23 -7.70 12.59
C LEU A 357 -12.38 -7.49 11.35
N TYR A 358 -12.21 -8.54 10.56
CA TYR A 358 -11.52 -8.50 9.27
C TYR A 358 -12.54 -8.22 8.18
N LEU A 359 -12.23 -7.28 7.30
CA LEU A 359 -13.16 -6.77 6.30
C LEU A 359 -12.93 -7.43 4.95
N SER A 360 -14.02 -7.79 4.28
CA SER A 360 -14.08 -8.00 2.83
C SER A 360 -14.70 -6.81 2.11
N SER A 361 -15.22 -5.84 2.85
CA SER A 361 -15.92 -4.67 2.31
C SER A 361 -14.96 -3.78 1.51
N CYS A 362 -15.51 -3.27 0.40
CA CYS A 362 -14.84 -2.36 -0.49
C CYS A 362 -15.67 -1.08 -0.63
N GLU A 363 -14.99 0.04 -0.84
CA GLU A 363 -15.64 1.33 -1.07
C GLU A 363 -14.90 2.07 -2.19
N ILE A 364 -15.62 2.90 -2.94
CA ILE A 364 -15.05 3.78 -3.97
C ILE A 364 -15.26 5.23 -3.57
N TYR A 365 -14.18 6.01 -3.57
CA TYR A 365 -14.22 7.46 -3.45
C TYR A 365 -14.36 8.10 -4.83
N ASP A 366 -15.37 8.97 -4.98
CA ASP A 366 -15.53 9.81 -6.17
C ASP A 366 -14.99 11.22 -5.92
N PRO A 367 -13.89 11.65 -6.56
CA PRO A 367 -13.36 12.99 -6.37
C PRO A 367 -14.16 14.09 -7.08
N LYS A 368 -15.16 13.75 -7.92
CA LYS A 368 -15.84 14.69 -8.82
C LYS A 368 -17.36 14.62 -8.80
#